data_AF-A0A524MST8-F1
#
_entry.id   AF-A0A524MST8-F1
#
_cell.length_a   1.000
_cell.length_b   1.000
_cell.length_c   1.000
_cell.angle_alpha   90.00
_cell.angle_beta   90.00
_cell.angle_gamma   90.00
#
_symmetry.space_group_name_H-M   'P 1'
#
loop_
_entity.id
_entity.type
_entity.pdbx_description
1 polymer ?
#
loop_
_entity_poly.entity_id
_entity_poly.type
_entity_poly.pdbx_seq_one_letter_code
_entity_poly.pdbx_strand_id
1 'polypeptide(L)'
;MKRVFLVSSTEMEEANLDSENSFLIEALDKRGIQASIKHWNVPEVKWSEADLVISRNTSTYIWDPEKFMKWARKVEENTPLWNSSQAMEWSHHKRYLIELQQHGIPMPETMLIKQNTEQTMKEIKEIIPWDD
;
A
#
# COMPACT_ATOMS: atom_id res chain seq x y z
N MET A 1 8.49 7.70 -25.53
CA MET A 1 8.44 6.45 -24.76
C MET A 1 7.84 6.77 -23.40
N LYS A 2 6.90 5.96 -22.89
CA LYS A 2 6.25 6.21 -21.60
C LYS A 2 7.17 5.79 -20.45
N ARG A 3 7.24 6.59 -19.39
CA ARG A 3 8.05 6.34 -18.19
C ARG A 3 7.16 6.02 -16.99
N VAL A 4 7.39 4.88 -16.34
CA VAL A 4 6.66 4.42 -15.16
C VAL A 4 7.62 4.30 -13.98
N PHE A 5 7.24 4.85 -12.83
CA PHE A 5 7.95 4.59 -11.58
C PHE A 5 7.17 3.56 -10.77
N LEU A 6 7.83 2.43 -10.48
CA LEU A 6 7.34 1.40 -9.58
C LEU A 6 7.86 1.73 -8.18
N VAL A 7 6.96 2.00 -7.25
CA VAL A 7 7.34 2.46 -5.92
C VAL A 7 7.60 1.27 -5.01
N SER A 8 8.80 1.26 -4.43
CA SER A 8 9.24 0.32 -3.41
C SER A 8 9.72 1.09 -2.17
N SER A 9 10.31 0.41 -1.20
CA SER A 9 10.94 1.01 -0.02
C SER A 9 12.43 0.67 0.03
N THR A 10 13.25 1.56 0.57
CA THR A 10 14.65 1.19 0.88
C THR A 10 14.65 0.04 1.89
N GLU A 11 15.27 -1.07 1.51
CA GLU A 11 15.42 -2.38 2.18
C GLU A 11 14.97 -2.50 3.65
N MET A 12 14.14 -3.52 3.93
CA MET A 12 14.56 -4.57 4.87
C MET A 12 15.22 -5.65 4.01
N GLU A 13 16.49 -5.94 4.30
CA GLU A 13 17.52 -6.88 3.76
C GLU A 13 17.14 -8.18 3.00
N GLU A 14 15.99 -8.33 2.37
CA GLU A 14 15.68 -9.51 1.56
C GLU A 14 15.80 -9.18 0.07
N ALA A 15 16.94 -9.54 -0.51
CA ALA A 15 17.24 -9.48 -1.94
C ALA A 15 16.19 -10.16 -2.86
N ASN A 16 15.21 -10.87 -2.29
CA ASN A 16 14.11 -11.53 -3.01
C ASN A 16 12.82 -10.68 -3.13
N LEU A 17 12.66 -9.60 -2.35
CA LEU A 17 11.41 -8.83 -2.26
C LEU A 17 11.09 -8.00 -3.51
N ASP A 18 12.03 -7.85 -4.44
CA ASP A 18 11.83 -7.07 -5.68
C ASP A 18 11.89 -7.89 -6.97
N SER A 19 11.89 -9.21 -6.85
CA SER A 19 11.84 -10.13 -8.00
C SER A 19 10.57 -9.91 -8.86
N GLU A 20 9.43 -9.61 -8.23
CA GLU A 20 8.19 -9.29 -8.95
C GLU A 20 8.29 -8.02 -9.80
N ASN A 21 8.93 -6.96 -9.29
CA ASN A 21 9.11 -5.74 -10.08
C ASN A 21 10.08 -5.97 -11.25
N SER A 22 11.04 -6.89 -11.12
CA SER A 22 11.91 -7.27 -12.25
C SER A 22 11.10 -7.89 -13.39
N PHE A 23 10.19 -8.84 -13.10
CA PHE A 23 9.29 -9.40 -14.11
C PHE A 23 8.36 -8.36 -14.73
N LEU A 24 7.86 -7.42 -13.92
CA LEU A 24 7.00 -6.33 -14.41
C LEU A 24 7.77 -5.36 -15.33
N ILE A 25 9.00 -5.00 -14.97
CA ILE A 25 9.87 -4.15 -15.81
C ILE A 25 10.09 -4.82 -17.17
N GLU A 26 10.45 -6.11 -17.20
CA GLU A 26 10.63 -6.84 -18.45
C GLU A 26 9.34 -6.88 -19.30
N ALA A 27 8.20 -7.11 -18.66
CA ALA A 27 6.91 -7.15 -19.35
C ALA A 27 6.48 -5.78 -19.91
N LEU A 28 6.84 -4.68 -19.23
CA LEU A 28 6.58 -3.31 -19.67
C LEU A 28 7.54 -2.89 -20.80
N ASP A 29 8.80 -3.29 -20.73
CA ASP A 29 9.80 -3.03 -21.77
C ASP A 29 9.40 -3.65 -23.11
N LYS A 30 8.90 -4.90 -23.09
CA LYS A 30 8.31 -5.58 -24.28
C LYS A 30 7.13 -4.83 -24.89
N ARG A 31 6.53 -3.86 -24.17
CA ARG A 31 5.44 -2.99 -24.62
C ARG A 31 5.89 -1.55 -24.92
N GLY A 32 7.20 -1.29 -24.91
CA GLY A 32 7.77 0.05 -25.14
C GLY A 32 7.53 1.02 -23.98
N ILE A 33 7.35 0.51 -22.76
CA ILE A 33 7.20 1.30 -21.54
C ILE A 33 8.45 1.12 -20.69
N GLN A 34 9.15 2.23 -20.41
CA GLN A 34 10.31 2.22 -19.55
C GLN A 34 9.88 2.31 -18.10
N ALA A 35 10.12 1.25 -17.33
CA ALA A 35 9.85 1.21 -15.91
C ALA A 35 11.15 1.25 -15.09
N SER A 36 11.11 1.89 -13.92
CA SER A 36 12.21 1.86 -12.95
C SER A 36 11.68 1.85 -11.53
N ILE A 37 12.40 1.17 -10.63
CA ILE A 37 12.06 1.16 -9.20
C ILE A 37 12.53 2.48 -8.58
N LYS A 38 11.66 3.07 -7.76
CA LYS A 38 11.96 4.26 -6.94
C LYS A 38 11.48 4.04 -5.52
N HIS A 39 12.20 4.57 -4.55
CA HIS A 39 11.84 4.42 -3.15
C HIS A 39 11.07 5.65 -2.66
N TRP A 40 9.93 5.45 -1.99
CA TRP A 40 9.05 6.54 -1.55
C TRP A 40 9.70 7.48 -0.52
N ASN A 41 10.63 6.95 0.27
CA ASN A 41 11.31 7.64 1.36
C ASN A 41 12.65 8.29 0.95
N VAL A 42 13.02 8.25 -0.33
CA VAL A 42 14.22 8.91 -0.87
C VAL A 42 13.84 10.30 -1.38
N PRO A 43 14.27 11.39 -0.71
CA PRO A 43 13.82 12.75 -1.02
C PRO A 43 14.29 13.26 -2.39
N GLU A 44 15.33 12.67 -2.98
CA GLU A 44 15.90 13.07 -4.27
C GLU A 44 15.07 12.61 -5.47
N VAL A 45 14.02 11.81 -5.27
CA VAL A 45 13.22 11.26 -6.38
C VAL A 45 12.37 12.33 -7.06
N LYS A 46 12.74 12.60 -8.32
CA LYS A 46 12.02 13.34 -9.38
C LYS A 46 10.64 12.80 -9.77
N TRP A 47 9.62 12.71 -8.91
CA TRP A 47 8.33 12.06 -9.26
C TRP A 47 7.66 12.57 -10.55
N SER A 48 7.75 13.87 -10.82
CA SER A 48 7.23 14.52 -12.04
C SER A 48 7.94 14.12 -13.33
N GLU A 49 9.05 13.38 -13.24
CA GLU A 49 9.70 12.80 -14.41
C GLU A 49 8.98 11.54 -14.92
N ALA A 50 8.06 10.94 -14.16
CA ALA A 50 7.26 9.81 -14.61
C ALA A 50 5.97 10.26 -15.34
N ASP A 51 5.53 9.47 -16.31
CA ASP A 51 4.17 9.58 -16.85
C ASP A 51 3.12 8.94 -15.90
N LEU A 52 3.54 7.97 -15.08
CA LEU A 52 2.70 7.24 -14.11
C LEU A 52 3.54 6.72 -12.94
N VAL A 53 3.00 6.82 -11.74
CA VAL A 53 3.56 6.23 -10.51
C VAL A 53 2.64 5.12 -10.02
N ILE A 54 3.21 3.97 -9.63
CA ILE A 54 2.46 2.80 -9.14
C ILE A 54 3.04 2.36 -7.81
N SER A 55 2.23 2.34 -6.75
CA SER A 55 2.63 1.78 -5.45
C SER A 55 2.65 0.25 -5.54
N ARG A 56 3.80 -0.36 -5.23
CA ARG A 56 4.00 -1.82 -5.33
C ARG A 56 4.42 -2.40 -3.98
N ASN A 57 5.68 -2.23 -3.60
CA ASN A 57 6.25 -2.85 -2.39
C ASN A 57 6.70 -1.78 -1.37
N THR A 58 5.74 -1.06 -0.81
CA THR A 58 6.02 0.08 0.08
C THR A 58 6.06 -0.30 1.56
N SER A 59 6.53 -1.50 1.92
CA SER A 59 6.42 -2.08 3.27
C SER A 59 6.91 -1.20 4.42
N THR A 60 7.89 -0.32 4.20
CA THR A 60 8.39 0.57 5.27
C THR A 60 7.42 1.66 5.68
N TYR A 61 6.29 1.85 4.99
CA TYR A 61 5.29 2.84 5.37
C TYR A 61 4.77 2.65 6.80
N ILE A 62 4.77 1.40 7.30
CA ILE A 62 4.24 1.06 8.62
C ILE A 62 4.97 1.80 9.75
N TRP A 63 6.22 2.23 9.51
CA TRP A 63 7.03 2.96 10.48
C TRP A 63 6.65 4.43 10.59
N ASP A 64 6.08 5.02 9.53
CA ASP A 64 5.57 6.39 9.52
C ASP A 64 4.42 6.53 8.49
N PRO A 65 3.21 6.04 8.84
CA PRO A 65 2.07 6.09 7.95
C PRO A 65 1.68 7.49 7.52
N GLU A 66 1.79 8.47 8.42
CA GLU A 66 1.43 9.85 8.12
C GLU A 66 2.33 10.43 7.04
N LYS A 67 3.65 10.19 7.14
CA LYS A 67 4.61 10.62 6.12
C LYS A 67 4.33 9.94 4.79
N PHE A 68 3.99 8.66 4.78
CA PHE A 68 3.64 7.95 3.56
C PHE A 68 2.36 8.51 2.89
N MET A 69 1.32 8.81 3.67
CA MET A 69 0.10 9.45 3.13
C MET A 69 0.35 10.87 2.62
N LYS A 70 1.19 11.65 3.33
CA LYS A 70 1.64 12.98 2.86
C LYS A 70 2.40 12.87 1.54
N TRP A 71 3.28 11.88 1.40
CA TRP A 71 3.99 11.59 0.16
C TRP A 71 3.02 11.25 -0.98
N ALA A 72 2.06 10.34 -0.76
CA ALA A 72 1.12 9.91 -1.79
C ALA A 72 0.30 11.09 -2.34
N ARG A 73 -0.23 11.94 -1.44
CA ARG A 73 -0.93 13.18 -1.84
C ARG A 73 -0.04 14.11 -2.64
N LYS A 74 1.21 14.32 -2.21
CA LYS A 74 2.16 15.21 -2.89
C LYS A 74 2.51 14.74 -4.30
N VAL A 75 2.65 13.43 -4.49
CA VAL A 75 2.87 12.82 -5.81
C VAL A 75 1.64 13.01 -6.69
N GLU A 76 0.45 12.68 -6.18
CA GLU A 76 -0.81 12.76 -6.93
C GLU A 76 -1.15 14.18 -7.38
N GLU A 77 -0.73 15.22 -6.65
CA GLU A 77 -0.85 16.63 -7.07
C GLU A 77 -0.17 16.93 -8.42
N ASN A 78 0.92 16.22 -8.75
CA ASN A 78 1.81 16.61 -9.86
C ASN A 78 2.05 15.47 -10.86
N THR A 79 1.64 14.25 -10.55
CA THR A 79 1.90 13.07 -11.37
C THR A 79 0.79 12.06 -11.17
N PRO A 80 0.27 11.42 -12.24
CA PRO A 80 -0.71 10.36 -12.09
C PRO A 80 -0.20 9.26 -11.15
N LEU A 81 -0.97 8.99 -10.09
CA LEU A 81 -0.72 7.92 -9.15
C LEU A 81 -1.80 6.86 -9.35
N TRP A 82 -1.41 5.65 -9.78
CA TRP A 82 -2.36 4.58 -10.09
C TRP A 82 -3.17 4.14 -8.88
N ASN A 83 -2.49 4.03 -7.74
CA ASN A 83 -3.10 3.79 -6.43
C ASN A 83 -3.45 5.16 -5.83
N SER A 84 -4.62 5.72 -6.15
CA SER A 84 -4.95 7.09 -5.73
C SER A 84 -4.69 7.32 -4.24
N SER A 85 -4.27 8.52 -3.86
CA SER A 85 -3.92 8.78 -2.45
C SER A 85 -5.11 8.53 -1.52
N GLN A 86 -6.33 8.79 -2.01
CA GLN A 86 -7.58 8.45 -1.34
C GLN A 86 -7.75 6.94 -1.12
N ALA A 87 -7.49 6.11 -2.15
CA ALA A 87 -7.59 4.66 -2.01
C ALA A 87 -6.52 4.11 -1.05
N MET A 88 -5.31 4.67 -1.09
CA MET A 88 -4.23 4.33 -0.18
C MET A 88 -4.57 4.70 1.28
N GLU A 89 -5.18 5.87 1.50
CA GLU A 89 -5.61 6.33 2.83
C GLU A 89 -6.78 5.50 3.38
N TRP A 90 -7.74 5.17 2.52
CA TRP A 90 -8.85 4.29 2.86
C TRP A 90 -8.38 2.88 3.23
N SER A 91 -7.49 2.30 2.42
CA SER A 91 -6.99 0.93 2.62
C SER A 91 -5.90 0.82 3.70
N HIS A 92 -5.32 1.94 4.16
CA HIS A 92 -4.27 1.92 5.17
C HIS A 92 -4.76 1.38 6.53
N HIS A 93 -5.95 1.79 6.96
CA HIS A 93 -6.53 1.32 8.23
C HIS A 93 -7.51 0.18 7.97
N LYS A 94 -7.34 -0.97 8.64
CA LYS A 94 -8.18 -2.18 8.46
C LYS A 94 -9.69 -2.03 8.75
N ARG A 95 -10.16 -0.81 9.06
CA ARG A 95 -11.59 -0.48 9.15
C ARG A 95 -12.30 -0.70 7.81
N TYR A 96 -11.57 -0.63 6.70
CA TYR A 96 -12.10 -0.96 5.38
C TYR A 96 -12.68 -2.38 5.32
N LEU A 97 -12.21 -3.33 6.15
CA LEU A 97 -12.77 -4.68 6.22
C LEU A 97 -14.21 -4.67 6.74
N ILE A 98 -14.50 -3.83 7.75
CA ILE A 98 -15.85 -3.63 8.28
C ILE A 98 -16.73 -2.98 7.21
N GLU A 99 -16.21 -1.97 6.52
CA GLU A 99 -16.94 -1.29 5.45
C GLU A 99 -17.25 -2.26 4.28
N LEU A 100 -16.29 -3.10 3.87
CA LEU A 100 -16.51 -4.13 2.85
C LEU A 100 -17.57 -5.15 3.27
N GLN A 101 -17.54 -5.61 4.53
CA GLN A 101 -18.56 -6.52 5.07
C GLN A 101 -19.95 -5.88 5.06
N GLN A 102 -20.07 -4.59 5.40
CA GLN A 102 -21.33 -3.83 5.32
C GLN A 102 -21.88 -3.71 3.89
N HIS A 103 -21.01 -3.77 2.88
CA HIS A 103 -21.39 -3.81 1.47
C HIS A 103 -21.68 -5.23 0.94
N GLY A 104 -21.68 -6.24 1.82
CA GLY A 104 -22.00 -7.63 1.45
C GLY A 104 -20.86 -8.38 0.76
N ILE A 105 -19.62 -7.87 0.83
CA ILE A 105 -18.46 -8.60 0.33
C ILE A 105 -18.16 -9.77 1.26
N PRO A 106 -18.03 -11.02 0.77
CA PRO A 106 -17.70 -12.17 1.60
C PRO A 106 -16.31 -12.00 2.22
N MET A 107 -16.26 -11.94 3.55
CA MET A 107 -15.03 -11.73 4.33
C MET A 107 -15.09 -12.56 5.62
N PRO A 108 -13.93 -12.92 6.22
CA PRO A 108 -13.91 -13.44 7.59
C PRO A 108 -14.58 -12.46 8.55
N GLU A 109 -15.27 -12.99 9.55
CA GLU A 109 -15.91 -12.16 10.57
C GLU A 109 -14.86 -11.27 11.25
N THR A 110 -15.11 -9.96 11.24
CA THR A 110 -14.12 -8.96 11.65
C THR A 110 -14.75 -8.02 12.66
N MET A 111 -14.06 -7.77 13.78
CA MET A 111 -14.43 -6.74 14.75
C MET A 111 -13.26 -5.79 14.97
N LEU A 112 -13.59 -4.49 15.03
CA LEU A 112 -12.64 -3.46 15.40
C LEU A 112 -12.69 -3.23 16.92
N ILE A 113 -11.62 -3.61 17.62
CA ILE A 113 -11.44 -3.28 19.03
C ILE A 113 -10.86 -1.87 19.13
N LYS A 114 -11.57 -0.97 19.81
CA LYS A 114 -11.12 0.42 19.97
C LYS A 114 -10.00 0.50 21.01
N GLN A 115 -9.13 1.49 20.88
CA GLN A 115 -8.15 1.78 21.90
C GLN A 115 -8.84 2.03 23.24
N ASN A 116 -8.23 1.55 24.34
CA ASN A 116 -8.76 1.65 25.70
C ASN A 116 -10.06 0.85 25.93
N THR A 117 -10.34 -0.17 25.12
CA THR A 117 -11.41 -1.13 25.39
C THR A 117 -11.04 -1.98 26.61
N GLU A 118 -11.99 -2.14 27.55
CA GLU A 118 -11.81 -2.96 28.76
C GLU A 118 -12.19 -4.44 28.56
N GLN A 119 -12.80 -4.79 27.42
CA GLN A 119 -13.20 -6.16 27.10
C GLN A 119 -11.98 -7.08 27.02
N THR A 120 -12.09 -8.23 27.67
CA THR A 120 -11.09 -9.28 27.68
C THR A 120 -11.11 -10.10 26.39
N MET A 121 -10.01 -10.78 26.08
CA MET A 121 -9.96 -11.72 24.95
C MET A 121 -11.02 -12.82 25.05
N LYS A 122 -11.41 -13.22 26.26
CA LYS A 122 -12.47 -14.21 26.49
C LYS A 122 -13.83 -13.67 26.04
N GLU A 123 -14.19 -12.46 26.46
CA GLU A 123 -15.44 -11.81 26.06
C GLU A 123 -15.47 -11.54 24.54
N ILE A 124 -14.33 -11.20 23.94
CA ILE A 124 -14.23 -11.04 22.48
C ILE A 124 -14.47 -12.37 21.75
N LYS A 125 -13.88 -13.47 22.25
CA LYS A 125 -14.07 -14.82 21.69
C LYS A 125 -15.50 -15.35 21.84
N GLU A 126 -16.24 -14.88 22.84
CA GLU A 126 -17.68 -15.16 23.00
C GLU A 126 -18.53 -14.44 21.93
N ILE A 127 -18.07 -13.29 21.41
CA ILE A 127 -18.78 -12.54 20.37
C ILE A 127 -18.42 -13.03 18.97
N ILE A 128 -17.12 -13.21 18.68
CA ILE A 128 -16.62 -13.77 17.43
C ILE A 128 -15.83 -15.03 17.78
N PRO A 129 -16.38 -16.23 17.62
CA PRO A 129 -15.65 -17.46 17.90
C PRO A 129 -14.53 -17.71 16.85
N TRP A 130 -13.36 -18.13 17.31
CA TRP A 130 -12.29 -18.65 16.46
C TRP A 130 -11.64 -19.89 17.10
N ASP A 131 -11.09 -20.78 16.27
CA ASP A 131 -10.31 -21.92 16.72
C ASP A 131 -8.90 -21.48 17.16
N ASP A 132 -8.33 -22.15 18.16
CA ASP A 132 -6.94 -21.91 18.63
C ASP A 132 -5.90 -22.70 17.83
#